data_AF-A0A7X7FPR5-F1
#
_entry.id   AF-A0A7X7FPR5-F1
#
_cell.length_a   1.000
_cell.length_b   1.000
_cell.length_c   1.000
_cell.angle_alpha   90.00
_cell.angle_beta   90.00
_cell.angle_gamma   90.00
#
_symmetry.space_group_name_H-M   'P 1'
#
loop_
_entity.id
_entity.type
_entity.pdbx_description
1 polymer ?
#
loop_
_entity_poly.entity_id
_entity_poly.type
_entity_poly.pdbx_seq_one_letter_code
_entity_poly.pdbx_strand_id
1 'polypeptide(L)' 'MASDRMVVGTLSLKLAIFGAYSLKDKRRVVNSLKDRLKGRFNVSVAEVGSLDRWQQAELGVAMVANDGRFVESAL' A
#
# COMPACT_ATOMS: atom_id res chain seq x y z
N MET A 1 14.28 25.02 20.28
CA MET A 1 14.40 24.29 19.00
C MET A 1 13.22 23.34 18.92
N ALA A 2 12.27 23.58 18.00
CA ALA A 2 11.19 22.62 17.78
C ALA A 2 11.85 21.33 17.28
N SER A 3 11.71 20.23 18.02
CA SER A 3 12.12 18.93 17.53
C SER A 3 11.29 18.65 16.29
N ASP A 4 11.93 18.60 15.12
CA ASP A 4 11.25 18.26 13.88
C ASP A 4 10.77 16.81 14.01
N ARG A 5 9.47 16.65 14.25
CA ARG A 5 8.91 15.37 14.71
C ARG A 5 8.54 14.53 13.50
N MET A 6 9.50 13.75 13.00
CA MET A 6 9.24 12.80 11.92
C MET A 6 8.42 11.62 12.44
N VAL A 7 7.32 11.31 11.74
CA VAL A 7 6.46 10.15 11.98
C VAL A 7 6.44 9.27 10.73
N VAL A 8 6.61 7.97 10.93
CA VAL A 8 6.46 6.96 9.87
C VAL A 8 5.24 6.09 10.19
N GLY A 9 4.23 6.14 9.32
CA GLY A 9 3.08 5.24 9.38
C GLY A 9 3.29 4.06 8.46
N THR A 10 2.82 2.88 8.88
CA THR A 10 2.81 1.67 8.05
C THR A 10 1.44 1.01 8.10
N LEU A 11 1.02 0.46 6.96
CA LEU A 11 -0.25 -0.24 6.81
C LEU A 11 0.01 -1.53 6.01
N SER A 12 -0.60 -2.62 6.46
CA SER A 12 -0.57 -3.91 5.76
C SER A 12 -1.98 -4.28 5.33
N LEU A 13 -2.17 -4.54 4.03
CA LEU A 13 -3.45 -4.88 3.44
C LEU A 13 -3.41 -6.31 2.91
N LYS A 14 -4.39 -7.13 3.29
CA LYS A 14 -4.65 -8.43 2.67
C LYS A 14 -5.87 -8.33 1.78
N LEU A 15 -5.71 -8.66 0.50
CA LEU A 15 -6.72 -8.46 -0.53
C LEU A 15 -7.07 -9.80 -1.19
N ALA A 16 -8.36 -10.06 -1.34
CA ALA A 16 -8.87 -11.09 -2.25
C ALA A 16 -9.01 -10.49 -3.66
N ILE A 17 -8.52 -11.21 -4.66
CA ILE A 17 -8.61 -10.80 -6.07
C ILE A 17 -9.58 -11.74 -6.78
N PHE A 18 -10.81 -11.26 -6.94
CA PHE A 18 -11.84 -11.98 -7.68
C PHE A 18 -11.59 -11.87 -9.19
N GLY A 19 -11.84 -12.96 -9.93
CA GLY A 19 -11.73 -12.99 -11.39
C GLY A 19 -10.30 -13.03 -11.95
N ALA A 20 -9.28 -13.16 -11.11
CA ALA A 20 -7.92 -13.47 -11.57
C ALA A 20 -7.77 -14.99 -11.78
N TYR A 21 -7.27 -15.38 -12.96
CA TYR A 21 -7.01 -16.79 -13.32
C TYR A 21 -5.53 -17.04 -13.63
N SER A 22 -4.68 -16.03 -13.44
CA SER A 22 -3.24 -16.12 -13.63
C SER A 22 -2.50 -15.06 -12.80
N LEU A 23 -1.19 -15.27 -12.60
CA LEU A 23 -0.31 -14.27 -11.97
C LEU A 23 -0.26 -12.96 -12.76
N LYS A 24 -0.46 -13.01 -14.09
CA LYS A 24 -0.50 -11.82 -14.94
C LYS A 24 -1.75 -10.97 -14.65
N ASP A 25 -2.91 -11.60 -14.47
CA ASP A 25 -4.16 -10.90 -14.12
C ASP A 25 -4.03 -10.21 -12.76
N LYS A 26 -3.49 -10.93 -11.77
CA LYS A 26 -3.14 -10.36 -10.48
C LYS A 26 -2.24 -9.14 -10.62
N ARG A 27 -1.12 -9.25 -11.35
CA ARG A 27 -0.18 -8.14 -11.56
C ARG A 27 -0.88 -6.91 -12.14
N ARG A 28 -1.83 -7.09 -13.07
CA ARG A 28 -2.62 -5.98 -13.62
C ARG A 28 -3.46 -5.28 -12.55
N VAL A 29 -4.19 -6.05 -11.73
CA VAL A 29 -5.02 -5.51 -10.65
C VAL A 29 -4.16 -4.81 -9.59
N VAL A 30 -3.10 -5.48 -9.13
CA VAL A 30 -2.19 -4.95 -8.10
C VAL A 30 -1.48 -3.70 -8.57
N ASN A 31 -0.98 -3.65 -9.80
CA ASN A 31 -0.35 -2.44 -10.35
C ASN A 31 -1.34 -1.29 -10.44
N SER A 32 -2.54 -1.52 -10.97
CA SER A 32 -3.59 -0.48 -11.02
C SER A 32 -3.97 0.05 -9.64
N LEU A 33 -3.99 -0.80 -8.61
CA LEU A 33 -4.23 -0.36 -7.23
C LEU A 33 -3.06 0.46 -6.69
N LYS A 34 -1.82 -0.01 -6.85
CA LYS A 34 -0.61 0.71 -6.43
C LYS A 34 -0.51 2.09 -7.09
N ASP A 35 -0.77 2.19 -8.39
CA ASP A 35 -0.70 3.44 -9.14
C ASP A 35 -1.75 4.45 -8.63
N ARG A 36 -2.97 3.98 -8.34
CA ARG A 36 -4.01 4.82 -7.73
C ARG A 36 -3.64 5.29 -6.33
N LEU A 37 -3.05 4.43 -5.50
CA LEU A 37 -2.60 4.81 -4.17
C LEU A 37 -1.48 5.85 -4.22
N LYS A 38 -0.47 5.67 -5.07
CA LYS A 38 0.62 6.63 -5.29
C LYS A 38 0.13 7.96 -5.88
N GLY A 39 -0.88 7.92 -6.73
CA GLY A 39 -1.46 9.14 -7.32
C GLY A 39 -2.33 9.94 -6.37
N ARG A 40 -2.94 9.29 -5.38
CA ARG A 40 -3.85 9.94 -4.41
C ARG A 40 -3.17 10.34 -3.11
N PHE A 41 -2.16 9.59 -2.68
CA PHE A 41 -1.49 9.79 -1.40
C PHE A 41 0.03 9.82 -1.60
N ASN A 42 0.73 10.58 -0.75
CA ASN A 42 2.19 10.58 -0.70
C ASN A 42 2.71 9.33 0.04
N VAL A 43 2.53 8.16 -0.56
CA VAL A 43 2.87 6.86 0.04
C VAL A 43 3.81 6.04 -0.82
N SER A 44 4.67 5.28 -0.16
CA SER A 44 5.35 4.13 -0.77
C SER A 44 4.45 2.91 -0.63
N VAL A 45 4.25 2.16 -1.72
CA VAL A 45 3.44 0.93 -1.71
C VAL A 45 4.12 -0.18 -2.50
N ALA A 46 4.14 -1.38 -1.92
CA ALA A 46 4.72 -2.58 -2.51
C ALA A 46 3.85 -3.80 -2.24
N GLU A 47 3.94 -4.79 -3.12
CA GLU A 47 3.42 -6.13 -2.82
C GLU A 47 4.47 -6.90 -2.02
N VAL A 48 4.10 -7.37 -0.82
CA VAL A 48 5.04 -7.90 0.18
C VAL A 48 4.79 -9.38 0.52
N GLY A 49 3.70 -9.97 0.02
CA GLY A 49 3.33 -11.35 0.34
C GLY A 49 2.33 -11.95 -0.64
N SER A 50 2.05 -13.24 -0.48
CA SER A 50 1.18 -14.05 -1.36
C SER A 50 1.60 -14.03 -2.85
N LEU A 51 2.89 -13.87 -3.15
CA LEU A 51 3.40 -13.63 -4.51
C LEU A 51 3.03 -14.74 -5.51
N ASP A 52 2.96 -15.99 -5.05
CA ASP A 52 2.63 -17.16 -5.88
C ASP A 52 1.12 -17.48 -5.95
N ARG A 53 0.28 -16.68 -5.28
CA ARG A 53 -1.18 -16.83 -5.30
C ARG A 53 -1.79 -15.73 -6.16
N TRP A 54 -2.50 -16.10 -7.23
CA TRP A 54 -3.15 -15.09 -8.10
C TRP A 54 -4.48 -14.55 -7.54
N GLN A 55 -5.13 -15.26 -6.63
CA GLN A 55 -6.40 -14.83 -6.00
C GLN A 55 -6.20 -14.03 -4.70
N GLN A 56 -4.95 -13.80 -4.30
CA GLN A 56 -4.62 -13.10 -3.05
C GLN A 56 -3.44 -12.17 -3.27
N ALA A 57 -3.45 -11.01 -2.64
CA ALA A 57 -2.30 -10.11 -2.59
C ALA A 57 -2.12 -9.56 -1.18
N GLU A 58 -0.88 -9.37 -0.77
CA GLU A 58 -0.55 -8.63 0.45
C GLU A 58 0.25 -7.39 0.07
N LEU A 59 -0.27 -6.21 0.42
CA LEU A 59 0.39 -4.93 0.15
C LEU A 59 0.89 -4.32 1.44
N GLY A 60 2.12 -3.83 1.41
CA GLY A 60 2.68 -2.95 2.42
C GLY A 60 2.64 -1.50 1.92
N VAL A 61 2.18 -0.59 2.77
CA VAL A 61 2.14 0.85 2.51
C VAL A 61 2.90 1.57 3.62
N ALA A 62 3.68 2.58 3.27
CA ALA A 62 4.39 3.44 4.21
C ALA A 62 4.21 4.93 3.84
N MET A 63 4.04 5.77 4.86
CA MET A 63 3.94 7.23 4.75
C MET A 63 4.89 7.88 5.76
N VAL A 64 5.52 8.99 5.37
CA VAL A 64 6.32 9.82 6.29
C VAL A 64 5.73 11.23 6.31
N ALA A 65 5.52 11.78 7.51
CA ALA A 65 5.05 13.16 7.70
C ALA A 65 5.56 13.73 9.03
N ASN A 66 5.27 15.00 9.30
CA ASN A 66 5.61 15.69 10.55
C ASN A 66 4.47 15.70 11.59
N ASP A 67 3.29 15.18 11.23
CA ASP A 67 2.11 15.10 12.10
C ASP A 67 1.54 13.68 12.10
N GLY A 68 1.50 13.05 13.27
CA GLY A 68 0.97 11.70 13.45
C GLY A 68 -0.54 11.60 13.22
N ARG A 69 -1.32 12.66 13.52
CA ARG A 69 -2.78 12.66 13.27
C ARG A 69 -3.07 12.66 11.78
N PHE A 70 -2.27 13.39 11.01
CA PHE A 70 -2.36 13.36 9.56
C PHE A 70 -2.09 11.95 9.02
N VAL A 71 -1.00 11.31 9.48
CA VAL A 71 -0.65 9.93 9.10
C VAL A 71 -1.77 8.94 9.42
N GLU A 72 -2.36 9.01 10.62
CA GLU A 72 -3.46 8.16 11.05
C GLU A 72 -4.74 8.38 10.22
N SER A 73 -5.05 9.62 9.82
CA SER A 73 -6.22 9.90 8.98
C SER A 73 -6.04 9.51 7.50
N ALA A 74 -4.80 9.40 7.04
CA ALA A 74 -4.46 9.16 5.64
C ALA A 74 -4.24 7.68 5.29
N LEU A 75 -3.93 6.83 6.28
CA LEU A 75 -3.71 5.39 6.13
C LEU A 75 -4.91 4.60 6.68
#